data_AF-A0A6B0WZ98-F1
#
_entry.id   AF-A0A6B0WZ98-F1
#
_cell.length_a   1.000
_cell.length_b   1.000
_cell.length_c   1.000
_cell.angle_alpha   90.00
_cell.angle_beta   90.00
_cell.angle_gamma   90.00
#
_symmetry.space_group_name_H-M   'P 1'
#
loop_
_entity.id
_entity.type
_entity.pdbx_description
1 polymer ?
#
loop_
_entity_poly.entity_id
_entity_poly.type
_entity_poly.pdbx_seq_one_letter_code
_entity_poly.pdbx_strand_id
1 'polypeptide(L)'
;MSDLQLESIEPWAPHPTAAPLTERSGDTLAIAANGTRTCIGGWQIAYSGVEAGKIYEIVAQSQFQDVDTARDVLRCEAYWGHLDRDSGRRGEVLSWDYLLPEWNGDTVQFSRRLTAPEDAEHLTVRYTFRWSVVGSSEWQLPRVIATDVGESYKPVKICVATGRREDRDRRFESIQDNVDLYLPLCQEICEKEKPDLIVLPEIALQYGIKGSPLELAVPVPGPEAEPFSDVARDYGVYVLLGVIERDGDAVHNTAVLFAPDGGVDG
;
A
#
# COMPACT_ATOMS: atom_id res chain seq x y z
N MET A 1 9.76 26.19 -18.58
CA MET A 1 9.08 24.96 -18.13
C MET A 1 9.61 23.89 -19.05
N SER A 2 10.51 23.06 -18.55
CA SER A 2 10.96 21.87 -19.26
C SER A 2 9.85 20.84 -19.13
N ASP A 3 9.02 20.74 -20.18
CA ASP A 3 8.06 19.65 -20.28
C ASP A 3 8.86 18.37 -20.55
N LEU A 4 8.64 17.35 -19.72
CA LEU A 4 9.28 16.06 -19.93
C LEU A 4 8.89 15.51 -21.31
N GLN A 5 9.84 14.85 -21.97
CA GLN A 5 9.57 14.22 -23.26
C GLN A 5 8.96 12.83 -23.03
N LEU A 6 7.75 12.61 -23.55
CA LEU A 6 7.15 11.27 -23.56
C LEU A 6 7.92 10.35 -24.52
N GLU A 7 8.44 9.24 -23.99
CA GLU A 7 9.24 8.27 -24.75
C GLU A 7 8.41 7.08 -25.21
N SER A 8 7.63 6.49 -24.31
CA SER A 8 6.83 5.29 -24.62
C SER A 8 5.60 5.17 -23.74
N ILE A 9 4.60 4.46 -24.27
CA ILE A 9 3.40 4.02 -23.57
C ILE A 9 3.18 2.57 -23.98
N GLU A 10 3.38 1.64 -23.05
CA GLU A 10 3.41 0.21 -23.34
C GLU A 10 2.69 -0.58 -22.24
N PRO A 11 2.02 -1.70 -22.58
CA PRO A 11 1.50 -2.60 -21.56
C PRO A 11 2.65 -3.29 -20.82
N TRP A 12 2.44 -3.62 -19.55
CA TRP A 12 3.39 -4.36 -18.73
C TRP A 12 2.70 -5.43 -17.90
N ALA A 13 3.41 -6.52 -17.63
CA ALA A 13 3.03 -7.56 -16.68
C ALA A 13 4.28 -8.29 -16.18
N PRO A 14 4.31 -8.81 -14.95
CA PRO A 14 5.44 -9.59 -14.46
C PRO A 14 5.57 -10.96 -15.13
N HIS A 15 4.49 -11.44 -15.76
CA HIS A 15 4.47 -12.67 -16.54
C HIS A 15 3.34 -12.61 -17.59
N PRO A 16 3.54 -13.11 -18.82
CA PRO A 16 2.52 -13.05 -19.87
C PRO A 16 1.18 -13.69 -19.49
N THR A 17 1.17 -14.78 -18.71
CA THR A 17 -0.08 -15.43 -18.27
C THR A 17 -0.79 -14.68 -17.14
N ALA A 18 -0.11 -13.73 -16.49
CA ALA A 18 -0.69 -12.87 -15.47
C ALA A 18 -1.20 -11.55 -16.07
N ALA A 19 -0.86 -11.24 -17.33
CA ALA A 19 -1.15 -9.95 -17.94
C ALA A 19 -2.66 -9.68 -17.99
N PRO A 20 -3.11 -8.48 -17.60
CA PRO A 20 -4.48 -8.04 -17.84
C PRO A 20 -4.69 -7.81 -19.34
N LEU A 21 -5.96 -7.65 -19.74
CA LEU A 21 -6.29 -7.16 -21.07
C LEU A 21 -6.08 -5.65 -21.10
N THR A 22 -5.37 -5.13 -22.11
CA THR A 22 -5.07 -3.71 -22.23
C THR A 22 -5.44 -3.19 -23.61
N GLU A 23 -6.13 -2.05 -23.67
CA GLU A 23 -6.48 -1.37 -24.91
C GLU A 23 -6.17 0.13 -24.80
N ARG A 24 -5.65 0.73 -25.87
CA ARG A 24 -5.34 2.16 -25.92
C ARG A 24 -6.14 2.83 -27.02
N SER A 25 -6.82 3.91 -26.67
CA SER A 25 -7.53 4.80 -27.61
C SER A 25 -7.11 6.24 -27.35
N GLY A 26 -6.23 6.78 -28.20
CA GLY A 26 -5.62 8.11 -27.99
C GLY A 26 -4.86 8.17 -26.66
N ASP A 27 -5.35 9.02 -25.75
CA ASP A 27 -4.80 9.25 -24.41
C ASP A 27 -5.51 8.44 -23.32
N THR A 28 -6.49 7.62 -23.69
CA THR A 28 -7.19 6.70 -22.78
C THR A 28 -6.53 5.31 -22.82
N LEU A 29 -6.21 4.80 -21.64
CA LEU A 29 -5.49 3.55 -21.38
C LEU A 29 -6.39 2.62 -20.55
N ALA A 30 -7.08 1.71 -21.22
CA ALA A 30 -7.98 0.74 -20.58
C ALA A 30 -7.20 -0.49 -20.07
N ILE A 31 -7.63 -1.02 -18.93
CA ILE A 31 -7.13 -2.26 -18.32
C ILE A 31 -8.34 -3.07 -17.84
N ALA A 32 -8.43 -4.35 -18.21
CA ALA A 32 -9.46 -5.26 -17.73
C ALA A 32 -8.86 -6.56 -17.19
N ALA A 33 -9.55 -7.19 -16.24
CA ALA A 33 -9.14 -8.46 -15.68
C ALA A 33 -9.01 -9.56 -16.75
N ASN A 34 -8.06 -10.48 -16.56
CA ASN A 34 -7.84 -11.59 -17.49
C ASN A 34 -8.59 -12.88 -17.12
N GLY A 35 -9.52 -12.82 -16.18
CA GLY A 35 -10.28 -13.98 -15.71
C GLY A 35 -9.55 -14.87 -14.71
N THR A 36 -8.42 -14.43 -14.14
CA THR A 36 -7.64 -15.23 -13.17
C THR A 36 -7.32 -14.46 -11.89
N ARG A 37 -7.18 -15.18 -10.76
CA ARG A 37 -6.70 -14.58 -9.49
C ARG A 37 -5.25 -14.09 -9.55
N THR A 38 -4.51 -14.51 -10.57
CA THR A 38 -3.13 -14.10 -10.84
C THR A 38 -3.05 -12.87 -11.74
N CYS A 39 -4.16 -12.24 -12.13
CA CYS A 39 -4.16 -11.03 -12.95
C CYS A 39 -3.30 -9.95 -12.27
N ILE A 40 -2.28 -9.44 -12.94
CA ILE A 40 -1.47 -8.31 -12.50
C ILE A 40 -0.73 -7.69 -13.69
N GLY A 41 -0.80 -6.37 -13.80
CA GLY A 41 -0.11 -5.59 -14.82
C GLY A 41 -0.88 -4.32 -15.13
N GLY A 42 -0.63 -3.72 -16.29
CA GLY A 42 -1.34 -2.53 -16.73
C GLY A 42 -0.53 -1.76 -17.75
N TRP A 43 -0.39 -0.45 -17.55
CA TRP A 43 0.31 0.45 -18.47
C TRP A 43 1.57 1.04 -17.83
N GLN A 44 2.63 1.15 -18.63
CA GLN A 44 3.87 1.80 -18.29
C GLN A 44 4.07 3.00 -19.23
N ILE A 45 4.24 4.19 -18.66
CA ILE A 45 4.43 5.44 -19.38
C ILE A 45 5.80 5.99 -19.02
N ALA A 46 6.71 6.05 -19.98
CA ALA A 46 8.09 6.48 -19.77
C ALA A 46 8.33 7.90 -20.31
N TYR A 47 9.09 8.68 -19.56
CA TYR A 47 9.47 10.05 -19.85
C TYR A 47 10.99 10.22 -19.68
N SER A 48 11.59 11.08 -20.49
CA SER A 48 12.96 11.57 -20.33
C SER A 48 13.02 13.10 -20.20
N GLY A 49 14.22 13.60 -19.92
CA GLY A 49 14.45 15.02 -19.65
C GLY A 49 14.13 15.39 -18.20
N VAL A 50 14.19 14.42 -17.28
CA VAL A 50 14.10 14.70 -15.85
C VAL A 50 15.32 15.52 -15.43
N GLU A 51 15.06 16.56 -14.66
CA GLU A 51 16.10 17.38 -14.02
C GLU A 51 16.24 16.90 -12.56
N ALA A 52 17.40 16.34 -12.22
CA ALA A 52 17.70 15.92 -10.86
C ALA A 52 17.47 17.07 -9.85
N GLY A 53 16.84 16.76 -8.71
CA GLY A 53 16.47 17.75 -7.69
C GLY A 53 15.24 18.62 -8.04
N LYS A 54 14.71 18.57 -9.27
CA LYS A 54 13.47 19.26 -9.62
C LYS A 54 12.26 18.52 -9.06
N ILE A 55 11.20 19.27 -8.73
CA ILE A 55 9.95 18.73 -8.22
C ILE A 55 8.97 18.59 -9.38
N TYR A 56 8.30 17.44 -9.46
CA TYR A 56 7.29 17.15 -10.45
C TYR A 56 5.95 16.85 -9.76
N GLU A 57 4.89 17.56 -10.16
CA GLU A 57 3.51 17.20 -9.85
C GLU A 57 3.04 16.16 -10.87
N ILE A 58 2.67 14.98 -10.38
CA ILE A 58 2.20 13.86 -11.20
C ILE A 58 0.74 13.61 -10.81
N VAL A 59 -0.16 13.65 -11.79
CA VAL A 59 -1.60 13.40 -11.59
C VAL A 59 -2.09 12.39 -12.62
N ALA A 60 -2.70 11.31 -12.16
CA ALA A 60 -3.35 10.30 -12.99
C ALA A 60 -4.82 10.14 -12.55
N GLN A 61 -5.73 10.01 -13.50
CA GLN A 61 -7.15 9.83 -13.23
C GLN A 61 -7.62 8.52 -13.82
N SER A 62 -8.49 7.82 -13.08
CA SER A 62 -9.12 6.60 -13.54
C SER A 62 -10.59 6.51 -13.13
N GLN A 63 -11.39 5.92 -14.01
CA GLN A 63 -12.72 5.40 -13.70
C GLN A 63 -12.65 3.87 -13.72
N PHE A 64 -13.37 3.18 -12.83
CA PHE A 64 -13.39 1.72 -12.76
C PHE A 64 -14.81 1.17 -12.64
N GLN A 65 -14.98 -0.10 -13.01
CA GLN A 65 -16.26 -0.80 -12.98
C GLN A 65 -16.06 -2.25 -12.57
N ASP A 66 -17.03 -2.79 -11.83
CA ASP A 66 -17.07 -4.19 -11.37
C ASP A 66 -15.79 -4.64 -10.63
N VAL A 67 -15.26 -3.76 -9.78
CA VAL A 67 -14.07 -4.03 -8.95
C VAL A 67 -14.48 -4.04 -7.47
N ASP A 68 -14.35 -5.21 -6.82
CA ASP A 68 -14.78 -5.41 -5.42
C ASP A 68 -13.96 -4.56 -4.43
N THR A 69 -12.63 -4.68 -4.47
CA THR A 69 -11.71 -3.96 -3.55
C THR A 69 -10.80 -3.03 -4.34
N ALA A 70 -11.36 -1.93 -4.86
CA ALA A 70 -10.63 -1.01 -5.74
C ALA A 70 -9.32 -0.47 -5.14
N ARG A 71 -9.28 -0.26 -3.82
CA ARG A 71 -8.09 0.18 -3.08
C ARG A 71 -6.90 -0.79 -3.18
N ASP A 72 -7.18 -2.08 -3.31
CA ASP A 72 -6.16 -3.11 -3.48
C ASP A 72 -5.85 -3.41 -4.94
N VAL A 73 -6.86 -3.31 -5.79
CA VAL A 73 -6.78 -3.68 -7.21
C VAL A 73 -6.07 -2.60 -8.02
N LEU A 74 -6.34 -1.32 -7.76
CA LEU A 74 -5.80 -0.20 -8.52
C LEU A 74 -4.64 0.44 -7.79
N ARG A 75 -3.50 0.59 -8.48
CA ARG A 75 -2.35 1.34 -7.98
C ARG A 75 -1.75 2.21 -9.08
N CYS A 76 -1.12 3.28 -8.63
CA CYS A 76 -0.31 4.14 -9.49
C CYS A 76 1.03 4.39 -8.80
N GLU A 77 2.11 4.14 -9.52
CA GLU A 77 3.47 4.22 -9.01
C GLU A 77 4.35 5.09 -9.93
N ALA A 78 5.24 5.88 -9.34
CA ALA A 78 6.28 6.62 -10.05
C ALA A 78 7.64 6.01 -9.74
N TYR A 79 8.44 5.78 -10.78
CA TYR A 79 9.80 5.23 -10.69
C TYR A 79 10.77 6.20 -11.35
N TRP A 80 11.86 6.51 -10.65
CA TRP A 80 12.95 7.32 -11.18
C TRP A 80 14.05 6.41 -11.73
N GLY A 81 14.41 6.59 -13.00
CA GLY A 81 15.34 5.71 -13.73
C GLY A 81 14.66 4.78 -14.73
N HIS A 82 15.44 3.91 -15.37
CA HIS A 82 14.94 2.98 -16.38
C HIS A 82 14.33 1.74 -15.73
N LEU A 83 13.05 1.47 -16.05
CA LEU A 83 12.31 0.32 -15.57
C LEU A 83 11.94 -0.61 -16.72
N ASP A 84 12.50 -1.81 -16.71
CA ASP A 84 12.14 -2.88 -17.63
C ASP A 84 10.66 -3.26 -17.48
N ARG A 85 9.93 -3.34 -18.60
CA ARG A 85 8.49 -3.67 -18.60
C ARG A 85 8.22 -5.09 -18.06
N ASP A 86 9.03 -6.07 -18.45
CA ASP A 86 8.76 -7.51 -18.27
C ASP A 86 9.62 -8.15 -17.16
N SER A 87 10.47 -7.36 -16.50
CA SER A 87 11.38 -7.86 -15.48
C SER A 87 10.81 -7.62 -14.09
N GLY A 88 10.84 -8.66 -13.25
CA GLY A 88 10.61 -8.51 -11.81
C GLY A 88 11.77 -7.81 -11.09
N ARG A 89 12.88 -7.51 -11.78
CA ARG A 89 14.01 -6.76 -11.23
C ARG A 89 13.79 -5.28 -11.46
N ARG A 90 14.09 -4.46 -10.47
CA ARG A 90 13.95 -3.00 -10.52
C ARG A 90 14.98 -2.30 -11.44
N GLY A 91 15.68 -3.02 -12.32
CA GLY A 91 16.60 -2.42 -13.31
C GLY A 91 17.53 -1.35 -12.72
N GLU A 92 17.60 -0.20 -13.39
CA GLU A 92 18.33 1.01 -13.01
C GLU A 92 17.44 2.02 -12.26
N VAL A 93 16.39 1.55 -11.57
CA VAL A 93 15.52 2.40 -10.75
C VAL A 93 16.28 2.87 -9.52
N LEU A 94 16.39 4.19 -9.38
CA LEU A 94 17.05 4.90 -8.28
C LEU A 94 16.14 4.95 -7.03
N SER A 95 14.88 5.32 -7.24
CA SER A 95 13.86 5.35 -6.20
C SER A 95 12.46 5.27 -6.81
N TRP A 96 11.45 5.06 -5.97
CA TRP A 96 10.06 4.97 -6.42
C TRP A 96 9.09 5.30 -5.29
N ASP A 97 7.91 5.77 -5.67
CA ASP A 97 6.84 6.20 -4.77
C ASP A 97 5.47 5.74 -5.28
N TYR A 98 4.55 5.47 -4.35
CA TYR A 98 3.13 5.41 -4.70
C TYR A 98 2.59 6.82 -4.89
N LEU A 99 1.73 6.99 -5.89
CA LEU A 99 0.83 8.13 -5.94
C LEU A 99 -0.34 7.88 -4.99
N LEU A 100 -0.80 8.93 -4.30
CA LEU A 100 -1.85 8.78 -3.29
C LEU A 100 -3.23 8.92 -3.94
N PRO A 101 -4.17 8.00 -3.67
CA PRO A 101 -5.50 8.04 -4.26
C PRO A 101 -6.45 8.96 -3.49
N GLU A 102 -7.24 9.73 -4.24
CA GLU A 102 -8.43 10.43 -3.78
C GLU A 102 -9.66 9.80 -4.47
N TRP A 103 -10.46 9.08 -3.70
CA TRP A 103 -11.61 8.31 -4.20
C TRP A 103 -12.88 9.14 -4.24
N ASN A 104 -13.66 9.00 -5.31
CA ASN A 104 -15.00 9.57 -5.45
C ASN A 104 -15.91 8.61 -6.21
N GLY A 105 -16.63 7.76 -5.47
CA GLY A 105 -17.47 6.71 -6.05
C GLY A 105 -16.64 5.72 -6.86
N ASP A 106 -16.93 5.63 -8.15
CA ASP A 106 -16.29 4.78 -9.16
C ASP A 106 -15.10 5.46 -9.86
N THR A 107 -14.67 6.62 -9.37
CA THR A 107 -13.52 7.36 -9.89
C THR A 107 -12.45 7.54 -8.82
N VAL A 108 -11.20 7.65 -9.27
CA VAL A 108 -10.04 7.89 -8.43
C VAL A 108 -9.03 8.79 -9.11
N GLN A 109 -8.51 9.76 -8.36
CA GLN A 109 -7.37 10.56 -8.77
C GLN A 109 -6.15 10.17 -7.94
N PHE A 110 -5.10 9.72 -8.60
CA PHE A 110 -3.80 9.47 -8.00
C PHE A 110 -2.92 10.71 -8.19
N SER A 111 -2.38 11.27 -7.11
CA SER A 111 -1.48 12.41 -7.22
C SER A 111 -0.38 12.45 -6.16
N ARG A 112 0.78 13.00 -6.53
CA ARG A 112 1.91 13.33 -5.63
C ARG A 112 2.72 14.48 -6.22
N ARG A 113 3.50 15.15 -5.37
CA ARG A 113 4.62 16.01 -5.79
C ARG A 113 5.92 15.38 -5.33
N LEU A 114 6.73 14.94 -6.28
CA LEU A 114 7.93 14.17 -6.00
C LEU A 114 9.17 14.92 -6.45
N THR A 115 10.20 14.93 -5.61
CA THR A 115 11.53 15.43 -5.98
C THR A 115 12.29 14.34 -6.71
N ALA A 116 12.75 14.63 -7.92
CA ALA A 116 13.62 13.72 -8.66
C ALA A 116 14.93 13.50 -7.87
N PRO A 117 15.36 12.25 -7.62
CA PRO A 117 16.59 11.98 -6.90
C PRO A 117 17.82 12.45 -7.69
N GLU A 118 18.98 12.46 -7.04
CA GLU A 118 20.25 12.67 -7.75
C GLU A 118 20.39 11.65 -8.89
N ASP A 119 20.98 12.07 -10.00
CA ASP A 119 21.21 11.27 -11.22
C ASP A 119 19.95 10.77 -11.95
N ALA A 120 18.74 11.24 -11.58
CA ALA A 120 17.53 10.89 -12.33
C ALA A 120 17.45 11.62 -13.69
N GLU A 121 17.45 10.84 -14.78
CA GLU A 121 17.24 11.32 -16.16
C GLU A 121 15.88 10.90 -16.74
N HIS A 122 15.26 9.87 -16.15
CA HIS A 122 14.01 9.25 -16.59
C HIS A 122 12.98 9.16 -15.48
N LEU A 123 11.70 9.26 -15.86
CA LEU A 123 10.55 9.00 -15.00
C LEU A 123 9.65 7.97 -15.70
N THR A 124 9.26 6.94 -14.96
CA THR A 124 8.25 5.97 -15.39
C THR A 124 7.04 6.03 -14.46
N VAL A 125 5.86 6.26 -15.02
CA VAL A 125 4.58 6.13 -14.31
C VAL A 125 3.94 4.80 -14.68
N ARG A 126 3.61 3.97 -13.68
CA ARG A 126 2.89 2.71 -13.88
C ARG A 126 1.47 2.82 -13.37
N TYR A 127 0.54 2.37 -14.20
CA TYR A 127 -0.83 2.05 -13.83
C TYR A 127 -0.93 0.55 -13.63
N THR A 128 -1.51 0.15 -12.51
CA THR A 128 -1.56 -1.24 -12.08
C THR A 128 -3.00 -1.66 -11.81
N PHE A 129 -3.42 -2.76 -12.41
CA PHE A 129 -4.61 -3.53 -12.09
C PHE A 129 -4.18 -4.92 -11.65
N ARG A 130 -4.59 -5.36 -10.45
CA ARG A 130 -4.12 -6.63 -9.90
C ARG A 130 -5.17 -7.37 -9.08
N TRP A 131 -4.98 -8.68 -8.97
CA TRP A 131 -5.64 -9.59 -8.03
C TRP A 131 -7.18 -9.59 -8.12
N SER A 132 -7.72 -9.23 -9.28
CA SER A 132 -9.15 -9.37 -9.59
C SER A 132 -9.35 -10.27 -10.79
N VAL A 133 -10.40 -11.11 -10.71
CA VAL A 133 -10.84 -12.02 -11.77
C VAL A 133 -11.73 -11.29 -12.78
N VAL A 134 -12.41 -10.23 -12.34
CA VAL A 134 -13.38 -9.44 -13.12
C VAL A 134 -13.10 -7.94 -12.98
N GLY A 135 -13.85 -7.12 -13.72
CA GLY A 135 -13.77 -5.67 -13.65
C GLY A 135 -12.71 -5.06 -14.57
N SER A 136 -12.77 -3.74 -14.66
CA SER A 136 -11.89 -2.96 -15.51
C SER A 136 -11.69 -1.54 -14.97
N SER A 137 -10.71 -0.86 -15.54
CA SER A 137 -10.39 0.54 -15.28
C SER A 137 -9.99 1.23 -16.58
N GLU A 138 -10.42 2.48 -16.74
CA GLU A 138 -9.99 3.37 -17.81
C GLU A 138 -9.17 4.49 -17.20
N TRP A 139 -7.96 4.69 -17.71
CA TRP A 139 -7.04 5.70 -17.21
C TRP A 139 -6.80 6.76 -18.28
N GLN A 140 -6.64 8.01 -17.85
CA GLN A 140 -6.12 9.06 -18.73
C GLN A 140 -4.59 9.09 -18.64
N LEU A 141 -3.91 9.56 -19.70
CA LEU A 141 -2.46 9.81 -19.62
C LEU A 141 -2.13 10.73 -18.43
N PRO A 142 -1.03 10.44 -17.71
CA PRO A 142 -0.72 11.20 -16.51
C PRO A 142 -0.25 12.60 -16.89
N ARG A 143 -0.76 13.60 -16.18
CA ARG A 143 -0.26 14.97 -16.29
C ARG A 143 0.99 15.08 -15.41
N VAL A 144 2.12 15.37 -16.02
CA VAL A 144 3.41 15.55 -15.33
C VAL A 144 3.92 16.97 -15.56
N ILE A 145 4.04 17.76 -14.49
CA ILE A 145 4.41 19.18 -14.60
C ILE A 145 5.52 19.51 -13.60
N ALA A 146 6.60 20.12 -14.08
CA ALA A 146 7.66 20.64 -13.23
C ALA A 146 7.14 21.83 -12.39
N THR A 147 7.44 21.83 -11.10
CA THR A 147 6.98 22.85 -10.14
C THR A 147 8.08 23.23 -9.16
N ASP A 148 7.93 24.39 -8.52
CA ASP A 148 8.77 24.83 -7.39
C ASP A 148 8.04 24.65 -6.05
N VAL A 149 6.80 24.17 -6.08
CA VAL A 149 6.00 23.89 -4.89
C VAL A 149 6.25 22.46 -4.47
N GLY A 150 6.90 22.30 -3.31
CA GLY A 150 7.10 21.00 -2.70
C GLY A 150 5.81 20.36 -2.19
N GLU A 151 5.95 19.11 -1.81
CA GLU A 151 4.91 18.38 -1.11
C GLU A 151 4.73 18.95 0.31
N SER A 152 3.48 19.15 0.73
CA SER A 152 3.17 19.60 2.07
C SER A 152 2.17 18.64 2.69
N TYR A 153 2.70 17.63 3.38
CA TYR A 153 1.91 16.81 4.28
C TYR A 153 2.25 17.17 5.71
N LYS A 154 1.25 17.05 6.60
CA LYS A 154 1.52 17.08 8.04
C LYS A 154 2.41 15.87 8.34
N PRO A 155 3.58 16.05 8.97
CA PRO A 155 4.39 14.92 9.39
C PRO A 155 3.56 14.00 10.27
N VAL A 156 3.66 12.68 10.02
CA VAL A 156 3.01 11.64 10.82
C VAL A 156 4.06 11.05 11.75
N LYS A 157 3.79 11.04 13.06
CA LYS A 157 4.62 10.37 14.05
C LYS A 157 4.19 8.91 14.17
N ILE A 158 5.06 8.03 13.68
CA ILE A 158 4.87 6.58 13.75
C ILE A 158 5.73 6.02 14.88
N CYS A 159 5.12 5.22 15.76
CA CYS A 159 5.83 4.46 16.78
C CYS A 159 5.68 2.97 16.52
N VAL A 160 6.79 2.23 16.55
CA VAL A 160 6.79 0.77 16.37
C VAL A 160 6.86 0.10 17.74
N ALA A 161 5.80 -0.61 18.13
CA ALA A 161 5.75 -1.40 19.35
C ALA A 161 6.28 -2.81 19.06
N THR A 162 7.57 -3.04 19.28
CA THR A 162 8.21 -4.34 19.03
C THR A 162 8.97 -4.84 20.25
N GLY A 163 9.20 -6.15 20.33
CA GLY A 163 9.99 -6.79 21.37
C GLY A 163 10.81 -7.93 20.77
N ARG A 164 12.05 -8.12 21.24
CA ARG A 164 12.86 -9.24 20.76
C ARG A 164 12.40 -10.52 21.45
N ARG A 165 12.52 -11.64 20.74
CA ARG A 165 12.23 -12.96 21.32
C ARG A 165 13.06 -13.24 22.58
N GLU A 166 14.29 -12.73 22.61
CA GLU A 166 15.25 -12.88 23.72
C GLU A 166 14.83 -12.10 24.97
N ASP A 167 14.05 -11.03 24.80
CA ASP A 167 13.58 -10.18 25.91
C ASP A 167 12.37 -10.79 26.62
N ARG A 168 11.84 -11.92 26.11
CA ARG A 168 10.75 -12.66 26.74
C ARG A 168 11.29 -13.49 27.89
N ASP A 169 10.85 -13.17 29.11
CA ASP A 169 11.23 -13.82 30.37
C ASP A 169 10.74 -15.28 30.48
N ARG A 170 9.73 -15.64 29.70
CA ARG A 170 9.18 -16.99 29.60
C ARG A 170 8.73 -17.34 28.19
N ARG A 171 8.39 -18.62 28.02
CA ARG A 171 7.65 -19.08 26.85
C ARG A 171 6.20 -18.58 26.91
N PHE A 172 5.70 -18.09 25.78
CA PHE A 172 4.29 -17.77 25.62
C PHE A 172 3.53 -19.00 25.11
N GLU A 173 2.35 -19.22 25.66
CA GLU A 173 1.50 -20.40 25.44
C GLU A 173 0.10 -20.01 24.97
N SER A 174 -0.30 -18.75 25.10
CA SER A 174 -1.63 -18.26 24.73
C SER A 174 -1.58 -16.90 24.02
N ILE A 175 -2.64 -16.56 23.29
CA ILE A 175 -2.81 -15.24 22.68
C ILE A 175 -2.74 -14.13 23.73
N GLN A 176 -3.35 -14.37 24.90
CA GLN A 176 -3.36 -13.43 26.02
C GLN A 176 -1.94 -13.06 26.45
N ASP A 177 -0.97 -13.97 26.39
CA ASP A 177 0.43 -13.65 26.73
C ASP A 177 1.01 -12.55 25.82
N ASN A 178 0.67 -12.57 24.52
CA ASN A 178 1.09 -11.51 23.59
C ASN A 178 0.28 -10.22 23.81
N VAL A 179 -1.02 -10.31 24.13
CA VAL A 179 -1.83 -9.14 24.50
C VAL A 179 -1.22 -8.45 25.72
N ASP A 180 -0.91 -9.20 26.78
CA ASP A 180 -0.32 -8.70 28.03
C ASP A 180 1.07 -8.09 27.82
N LEU A 181 1.79 -8.53 26.79
CA LEU A 181 3.07 -7.93 26.40
C LEU A 181 2.88 -6.60 25.64
N TYR A 182 2.04 -6.60 24.61
CA TYR A 182 1.97 -5.48 23.67
C TYR A 182 1.02 -4.36 24.09
N LEU A 183 -0.07 -4.68 24.78
CA LEU A 183 -1.07 -3.69 25.18
C LEU A 183 -0.48 -2.59 26.08
N PRO A 184 0.30 -2.90 27.14
CA PRO A 184 0.91 -1.86 27.97
C PRO A 184 1.93 -1.02 27.20
N LEU A 185 2.67 -1.62 26.25
CA LEU A 185 3.61 -0.89 25.40
C LEU A 185 2.89 0.14 24.53
N CYS A 186 1.73 -0.22 23.97
CA CYS A 186 0.93 0.70 23.17
C CYS A 186 0.44 1.88 24.02
N GLN A 187 -0.09 1.61 25.21
CA GLN A 187 -0.54 2.63 26.16
C GLN A 187 0.61 3.57 26.58
N GLU A 188 1.77 3.01 26.93
CA GLU A 188 2.96 3.77 27.31
C GLU A 188 3.45 4.67 26.16
N ILE A 189 3.45 4.15 24.93
CA ILE A 189 3.77 4.92 23.72
C ILE A 189 2.78 6.09 23.56
N CYS A 190 1.48 5.85 23.71
CA CYS A 190 0.48 6.91 23.63
C CYS A 190 0.75 8.03 24.65
N GLU A 191 1.04 7.68 25.89
CA GLU A 191 1.29 8.63 26.98
C GLU A 191 2.57 9.45 26.79
N LYS A 192 3.66 8.80 26.37
CA LYS A 192 4.98 9.41 26.27
C LYS A 192 5.21 10.11 24.94
N GLU A 193 4.82 9.45 23.86
CA GLU A 193 5.18 9.85 22.51
C GLU A 193 4.06 10.57 21.77
N LYS A 194 2.79 10.31 22.11
CA LYS A 194 1.62 10.86 21.41
C LYS A 194 1.71 10.66 19.89
N PRO A 195 1.82 9.40 19.42
CA PRO A 195 1.94 9.12 17.99
C PRO A 195 0.62 9.35 17.26
N ASP A 196 0.71 9.48 15.94
CA ASP A 196 -0.45 9.40 15.04
C ASP A 196 -0.79 7.93 14.72
N LEU A 197 0.23 7.06 14.68
CA LEU A 197 0.11 5.63 14.35
C LEU A 197 1.04 4.77 15.22
N ILE A 198 0.50 3.70 15.80
CA ILE A 198 1.26 2.61 16.42
C ILE A 198 1.28 1.42 15.47
N VAL A 199 2.46 0.84 15.24
CA VAL A 199 2.64 -0.34 14.38
C VAL A 199 3.14 -1.51 15.21
N LEU A 200 2.39 -2.61 15.23
CA LEU A 200 2.79 -3.88 15.83
C LEU A 200 3.34 -4.85 14.77
N PRO A 201 4.10 -5.88 15.19
CA PRO A 201 4.69 -6.86 14.28
C PRO A 201 3.64 -7.71 13.55
N GLU A 202 4.09 -8.38 12.48
CA GLU A 202 3.36 -9.46 11.84
C GLU A 202 2.98 -10.53 12.86
N ILE A 203 1.74 -11.04 12.79
CA ILE A 203 1.17 -12.07 13.68
C ILE A 203 1.46 -11.81 15.18
N ALA A 204 1.45 -10.55 15.61
CA ALA A 204 1.80 -10.12 16.96
C ALA A 204 1.09 -10.96 18.04
N LEU A 205 -0.19 -11.27 17.84
CA LEU A 205 -1.00 -12.05 18.78
C LEU A 205 -0.60 -13.53 18.85
N GLN A 206 -0.11 -14.11 17.76
CA GLN A 206 0.21 -15.54 17.65
C GLN A 206 1.71 -15.84 17.81
N TYR A 207 2.58 -14.84 17.72
CA TYR A 207 4.01 -15.04 17.66
C TYR A 207 4.54 -15.79 18.90
N GLY A 208 5.31 -16.85 18.64
CA GLY A 208 5.99 -17.65 19.67
C GLY A 208 5.14 -18.72 20.35
N ILE A 209 3.84 -18.80 20.04
CA ILE A 209 2.92 -19.82 20.55
C ILE A 209 3.09 -21.11 19.75
N LYS A 210 2.95 -22.25 20.41
CA LYS A 210 2.89 -23.56 19.73
C LYS A 210 1.48 -23.80 19.20
N GLY A 211 1.38 -24.16 17.93
CA GLY A 211 0.12 -24.53 17.29
C GLY A 211 0.19 -24.26 15.80
N SER A 212 -0.80 -24.75 15.06
CA SER A 212 -0.98 -24.38 13.66
C SER A 212 -1.71 -23.03 13.54
N PRO A 213 -1.53 -22.28 12.44
CA PRO A 213 -2.35 -21.09 12.15
C PRO A 213 -3.86 -21.38 12.22
N LEU A 214 -4.29 -22.57 11.80
CA LEU A 214 -5.69 -23.02 11.88
C LEU A 214 -6.21 -23.21 13.31
N GLU A 215 -5.35 -23.37 14.31
CA GLU A 215 -5.77 -23.47 15.71
C GLU A 215 -5.69 -22.12 16.43
N LEU A 216 -4.74 -21.26 16.01
CA LEU A 216 -4.43 -19.99 16.67
C LEU A 216 -5.09 -18.75 16.05
N ALA A 217 -5.80 -18.92 14.93
CA ALA A 217 -6.49 -17.82 14.26
C ALA A 217 -7.62 -17.25 15.13
N VAL A 218 -7.69 -15.93 15.19
CA VAL A 218 -8.70 -15.16 15.96
C VAL A 218 -9.58 -14.35 15.02
N PRO A 219 -10.88 -14.13 15.31
CA PRO A 219 -11.72 -13.26 14.49
C PRO A 219 -11.29 -11.80 14.63
N VAL A 220 -11.52 -11.00 13.59
CA VAL A 220 -11.32 -9.56 13.62
C VAL A 220 -12.55 -8.86 13.00
N PRO A 221 -13.23 -7.96 13.73
CA PRO A 221 -13.04 -7.63 15.14
C PRO A 221 -13.34 -8.84 16.05
N GLY A 222 -12.72 -8.88 17.22
CA GLY A 222 -12.82 -9.99 18.16
C GLY A 222 -12.18 -9.69 19.51
N PRO A 223 -12.45 -10.51 20.54
CA PRO A 223 -12.05 -10.21 21.92
C PRO A 223 -10.53 -10.12 22.11
N GLU A 224 -9.73 -10.81 21.30
CA GLU A 224 -8.27 -10.73 21.35
C GLU A 224 -7.70 -9.44 20.71
N ALA A 225 -8.47 -8.79 19.82
CA ALA A 225 -8.08 -7.55 19.14
C ALA A 225 -8.75 -6.30 19.73
N GLU A 226 -9.87 -6.46 20.43
CA GLU A 226 -10.65 -5.39 21.08
C GLU A 226 -9.80 -4.48 21.99
N PRO A 227 -8.86 -4.99 22.81
CA PRO A 227 -8.01 -4.11 23.61
C PRO A 227 -7.17 -3.12 22.80
N PHE A 228 -6.80 -3.44 21.57
CA PHE A 228 -6.04 -2.55 20.68
C PHE A 228 -6.94 -1.54 19.98
N SER A 229 -8.16 -1.93 19.63
CA SER A 229 -9.23 -1.03 19.21
C SER A 229 -9.57 -0.02 20.31
N ASP A 230 -9.62 -0.46 21.56
CA ASP A 230 -9.84 0.41 22.72
C ASP A 230 -8.70 1.43 22.88
N VAL A 231 -7.44 1.02 22.72
CA VAL A 231 -6.31 1.97 22.71
C VAL A 231 -6.46 3.00 21.59
N ALA A 232 -6.81 2.55 20.38
CA ALA A 232 -7.01 3.45 19.24
C ALA A 232 -8.07 4.52 19.55
N ARG A 233 -9.22 4.10 20.10
CA ARG A 233 -10.32 4.97 20.50
C ARG A 233 -9.97 5.90 21.66
N ASP A 234 -9.43 5.36 22.74
CA ASP A 234 -9.25 6.06 24.01
C ASP A 234 -8.16 7.14 23.90
N TYR A 235 -7.16 6.93 23.05
CA TYR A 235 -6.08 7.88 22.81
C TYR A 235 -6.21 8.66 21.47
N GLY A 236 -7.20 8.33 20.64
CA GLY A 236 -7.43 9.00 19.36
C GLY A 236 -6.31 8.80 18.33
N VAL A 237 -5.82 7.58 18.20
CA VAL A 237 -4.62 7.18 17.43
C VAL A 237 -4.93 5.99 16.54
N TYR A 238 -4.23 5.85 15.42
CA TYR A 238 -4.30 4.63 14.62
C TYR A 238 -3.46 3.50 15.23
N VAL A 239 -3.94 2.26 15.16
CA VAL A 239 -3.20 1.07 15.60
C VAL A 239 -3.21 0.01 14.51
N LEU A 240 -2.04 -0.32 13.96
CA LEU A 240 -1.87 -1.43 13.02
C LEU A 240 -1.47 -2.70 13.78
N LEU A 241 -2.34 -3.70 13.79
CA LEU A 241 -2.14 -4.97 14.49
C LEU A 241 -2.02 -6.14 13.49
N GLY A 242 -0.88 -6.82 13.50
CA GLY A 242 -0.69 -8.05 12.74
C GLY A 242 -1.30 -9.25 13.47
N VAL A 243 -2.11 -10.04 12.79
CA VAL A 243 -2.81 -11.20 13.33
C VAL A 243 -2.91 -12.34 12.32
N ILE A 244 -3.00 -13.56 12.84
CA ILE A 244 -3.58 -14.66 12.08
C ILE A 244 -5.11 -14.54 12.25
N GLU A 245 -5.79 -14.11 11.20
CA GLU A 245 -7.23 -13.85 11.20
C GLU A 245 -8.02 -15.11 10.86
N ARG A 246 -9.12 -15.33 11.57
CA ARG A 246 -10.17 -16.28 11.22
C ARG A 246 -11.26 -15.57 10.42
N ASP A 247 -11.41 -15.97 9.16
CA ASP A 247 -12.56 -15.57 8.32
C ASP A 247 -13.34 -16.82 7.89
N GLY A 248 -14.44 -17.12 8.59
CA GLY A 248 -15.22 -18.34 8.34
C GLY A 248 -14.39 -19.62 8.48
N ASP A 249 -14.28 -20.39 7.40
CA ASP A 249 -13.45 -21.59 7.31
C ASP A 249 -12.01 -21.32 6.82
N ALA A 250 -11.71 -20.08 6.39
CA ALA A 250 -10.40 -19.64 5.96
C ALA A 250 -9.58 -19.02 7.12
N VAL A 251 -8.28 -18.95 6.89
CA VAL A 251 -7.33 -18.27 7.77
C VAL A 251 -6.39 -17.41 6.94
N HIS A 252 -6.26 -16.15 7.34
CA HIS A 252 -5.43 -15.15 6.66
C HIS A 252 -4.30 -14.66 7.57
N ASN A 253 -3.20 -14.25 6.97
CA ASN A 253 -2.19 -13.43 7.64
C ASN A 253 -2.57 -11.97 7.35
N THR A 254 -3.11 -11.30 8.36
CA THR A 254 -3.82 -10.02 8.21
C THR A 254 -3.09 -8.95 9.02
N ALA A 255 -3.02 -7.75 8.48
CA ALA A 255 -2.68 -6.54 9.23
C ALA A 255 -3.94 -5.68 9.29
N VAL A 256 -4.55 -5.57 10.47
CA VAL A 256 -5.75 -4.75 10.66
C VAL A 256 -5.34 -3.36 11.12
N LEU A 257 -5.95 -2.32 10.55
CA LEU A 257 -5.80 -0.93 10.95
C LEU A 257 -7.03 -0.48 11.73
N PHE A 258 -6.85 -0.22 13.03
CA PHE A 258 -7.85 0.46 13.84
C PHE A 258 -7.71 1.97 13.70
N ALA A 259 -8.84 2.64 13.48
CA ALA A 259 -8.95 4.09 13.43
C ALA A 259 -9.05 4.72 14.83
N PRO A 260 -8.85 6.06 14.96
CA PRO A 260 -9.01 6.81 16.20
C PRO A 260 -10.38 6.72 16.89
N ASP A 261 -11.41 6.16 16.25
CA ASP A 261 -12.72 5.89 16.85
C ASP A 261 -12.87 4.44 17.35
N GLY A 262 -11.83 3.61 17.16
CA GLY A 262 -11.80 2.19 17.46
C GLY A 262 -12.35 1.30 16.34
N GLY A 263 -12.89 1.88 15.26
CA GLY A 263 -13.36 1.13 14.10
C GLY A 263 -12.22 0.49 13.31
N VAL A 264 -12.53 -0.54 12.53
CA VAL A 264 -11.61 -1.09 11.52
C VAL A 264 -11.68 -0.20 10.27
N ASP A 265 -10.55 0.34 9.84
CA ASP A 265 -10.42 1.23 8.67
C ASP A 265 -9.69 0.58 7.49
N GLY A 266 -8.95 -0.52 7.73
CA GLY A 266 -8.22 -1.28 6.72
C GLY A 266 -7.67 -2.60 7.22
#